data_AF-G9QUD5-F1
#
_entry.id   AF-G9QUD5-F1
#
_cell.length_a   1.000
_cell.length_b   1.000
_cell.length_c   1.000
_cell.angle_alpha   90.00
_cell.angle_beta   90.00
_cell.angle_gamma   90.00
#
_symmetry.space_group_name_H-M   'P 1'
#
loop_
_entity.id
_entity.type
_entity.pdbx_description
1 polymer ?
#
loop_
_entity_poly.entity_id
_entity_poly.type
_entity_poly.pdbx_seq_one_letter_code
_entity_poly.pdbx_strand_id
1 'polypeptide(L)' 'MAISEKGKKRYELIVKTALDLFLKNGYEKTSLSYIVAISGGSLASIYTFF' A
#
# COMPACT_ATOMS: atom_id res chain seq x y z
N MET A 1 9.02 -13.68 8.50
CA MET A 1 9.03 -14.05 7.06
C MET A 1 10.10 -13.22 6.37
N ALA A 2 11.05 -13.84 5.66
CA ALA A 2 11.91 -13.08 4.76
C ALA A 2 11.07 -12.66 3.54
N ILE A 3 10.81 -11.36 3.40
CA ILE A 3 10.08 -10.82 2.26
C ILE A 3 10.98 -10.96 1.04
N SER A 4 10.49 -11.56 -0.04
CA SER A 4 11.25 -11.64 -1.29
C SER A 4 11.54 -10.25 -1.85
N GLU A 5 12.56 -10.10 -2.71
CA GLU A 5 12.84 -8.83 -3.40
C GLU A 5 11.60 -8.26 -4.13
N LYS A 6 10.75 -9.14 -4.68
CA LYS A 6 9.46 -8.74 -5.27
C LYS A 6 8.50 -8.18 -4.22
N GLY A 7 8.43 -8.81 -3.04
CA GLY A 7 7.62 -8.33 -1.92
C GLY A 7 8.11 -7.00 -1.37
N LYS A 8 9.44 -6.79 -1.32
CA LYS A 8 10.03 -5.52 -0.87
C LYS A 8 9.68 -4.37 -1.82
N LYS A 9 9.82 -4.57 -3.13
CA LYS A 9 9.39 -3.58 -4.14
C LYS A 9 7.90 -3.26 -4.03
N ARG A 10 7.06 -4.26 -3.73
CA ARG A 10 5.62 -4.06 -3.51
C ARG A 10 5.36 -3.22 -2.26
N TYR A 11 6.02 -3.54 -1.16
CA TYR A 11 5.93 -2.78 0.09
C TYR A 11 6.30 -1.31 -0.12
N GLU A 12 7.43 -1.04 -0.75
CA GLU A 12 7.89 0.33 -1.05
C GLU A 12 6.88 1.09 -1.91
N LEU A 13 6.29 0.43 -2.91
CA LEU A 13 5.24 1.02 -3.75
C LEU A 13 3.99 1.36 -2.92
N ILE A 14 3.53 0.45 -2.06
CA ILE A 14 2.36 0.67 -1.19
C ILE A 14 2.61 1.87 -0.26
N VAL A 15 3.77 1.92 0.40
CA VAL A 15 4.13 3.02 1.32
C VAL A 15 4.16 4.36 0.59
N LYS A 16 4.80 4.42 -0.59
CA LYS A 16 4.86 5.63 -1.40
C LYS A 16 3.47 6.10 -1.83
N THR A 17 2.65 5.20 -2.36
CA THR A 17 1.27 5.51 -2.77
C THR A 17 0.41 5.96 -1.59
N ALA A 18 0.52 5.29 -0.44
CA ALA A 18 -0.20 5.67 0.76
C ALA A 18 0.18 7.08 1.23
N LEU A 19 1.48 7.39 1.28
CA LEU A 19 1.97 8.72 1.64
C LEU A 19 1.39 9.80 0.71
N ASP A 20 1.49 9.60 -0.60
CA ASP A 20 0.96 10.55 -1.59
C ASP A 20 -0.55 10.77 -1.42
N LEU A 21 -1.32 9.70 -1.18
CA LEU A 21 -2.76 9.78 -0.96
C LEU A 21 -3.12 10.44 0.36
N PHE A 22 -2.40 10.14 1.45
CA PHE A 22 -2.62 10.75 2.74
C PHE A 22 -2.31 12.26 2.71
N LEU A 23 -1.24 12.66 2.05
CA LEU A 23 -0.91 14.09 1.87
C LEU A 23 -1.95 14.81 1.01
N LYS A 24 -2.50 14.15 0.00
CA LYS A 24 -3.47 14.75 -0.93
C LYS A 24 -4.89 14.82 -0.36
N ASN A 25 -5.35 13.73 0.26
CA ASN A 25 -6.76 13.57 0.65
C ASN A 25 -6.98 13.66 2.16
N GLY A 26 -5.91 13.55 2.96
CA GLY A 26 -5.99 13.38 4.41
C GLY A 26 -6.18 11.92 4.83
N TYR A 27 -5.97 11.65 6.12
CA TYR A 27 -6.07 10.31 6.70
C TYR A 27 -7.48 9.72 6.57
N GLU A 28 -8.50 10.43 7.05
CA GLU A 28 -9.88 9.93 7.10
C GLU A 28 -10.49 9.62 5.73
N LYS A 29 -10.06 10.33 4.68
CA LYS A 29 -10.59 10.17 3.32
C LYS A 29 -9.80 9.16 2.47
N THR A 30 -8.72 8.60 3.01
CA THR A 30 -7.87 7.64 2.29
C THR A 30 -8.15 6.24 2.79
N SER A 31 -8.80 5.42 1.96
CA SER A 31 -9.08 4.03 2.28
C SER A 31 -7.96 3.09 1.83
N LEU A 32 -7.81 1.96 2.53
CA LEU A 32 -6.89 0.90 2.17
C LEU A 32 -7.18 0.32 0.78
N SER A 33 -8.46 0.21 0.41
CA SER A 33 -8.90 -0.24 -0.91
C SER A 33 -8.43 0.70 -2.02
N TYR A 34 -8.41 2.01 -1.75
CA TYR A 34 -7.95 2.99 -2.72
C TYR A 34 -6.43 2.93 -2.92
N ILE A 35 -5.67 2.76 -1.83
CA ILE A 35 -4.21 2.56 -1.89
C ILE A 35 -3.87 1.31 -2.72
N VAL A 36 -4.56 0.19 -2.48
CA VAL A 36 -4.35 -1.08 -3.21
C VAL A 36 -4.75 -0.96 -4.68
N ALA A 37 -5.81 -0.22 -5.01
CA ALA A 37 -6.22 -0.03 -6.40
C ALA A 37 -5.14 0.67 -7.24
N ILE A 38 -4.36 1.58 -6.65
CA ILE A 38 -3.28 2.31 -7.33
C ILE A 38 -1.95 1.56 -7.29
N SER A 39 -1.55 1.06 -6.13
CA SER A 39 -0.27 0.33 -5.97
C SER A 39 -0.32 -1.10 -6.51
N GLY A 40 -1.52 -1.60 -6.78
CA GLY A 40 -1.82 -2.95 -7.25
C GLY A 40 -1.74 -4.01 -6.15
N GLY A 41 -2.31 -5.18 -6.44
CA GLY A 41 -2.41 -6.29 -5.48
C GLY A 41 -3.85 -6.50 -5.04
N SER A 42 -4.04 -7.10 -3.87
CA SER A 42 -5.36 -7.30 -3.26
C SER A 42 -5.38 -6.79 -1.82
N LEU A 43 -6.58 -6.50 -1.31
CA LEU A 43 -6.79 -6.19 0.10
C LEU A 43 -6.31 -7.31 1.02
N ALA A 44 -6.39 -8.58 0.60
CA ALA A 44 -5.84 -9.67 1.40
C ALA A 44 -4.30 -9.61 1.46
N SER A 45 -3.65 -9.28 0.33
CA SER A 45 -2.19 -9.25 0.25
C SER A 45 -1.54 -8.11 1.04
N ILE A 46 -2.26 -7.02 1.31
CA ILE A 46 -1.71 -5.89 2.07
C ILE A 46 -1.48 -6.26 3.54
N TYR A 47 -2.33 -7.13 4.12
CA TYR A 47 -2.21 -7.61 5.50
C TYR A 47 -1.03 -8.57 5.71
N THR A 48 -0.37 -9.00 4.63
CA THR A 48 0.91 -9.71 4.74
C THR A 48 2.06 -8.75 5.07
N PHE A 49 1.87 -7.45 4.88
CA PHE A 49 2.88 -6.41 5.08
C PHE A 49 2.64 -5.54 6.32
N PHE A 50 1.39 -5.41 6.78
CA PHE A 50 0.94 -4.57 7.90
C PHE A 50 -0.08 -5.32 8.76
#